data_AF-A0A1Y4W9T6-F1
#
_entry.id   AF-A0A1Y4W9T6-F1
#
_cell.length_a   1.000
_cell.length_b   1.000
_cell.length_c   1.000
_cell.angle_alpha   90.00
_cell.angle_beta   90.00
_cell.angle_gamma   90.00
#
_symmetry.space_group_name_H-M   'P 1'
#
loop_
_entity.id
_entity.type
_entity.pdbx_description
1 polymer ?
#
loop_
_entity_poly.entity_id
_entity_poly.type
_entity_poly.pdbx_seq_one_letter_code
_entity_poly.pdbx_strand_id
1 'polypeptide(L)'
;MTKTEYMNTINEKLTAAEGLCADLRKLRGLKKLAQSITGSDALVSFEALGKTIADKEAELKAVRGELQKARRIVKKLDEIEAIEAGTAPAPAPKKQAAKKPTAKKPVKAKTEQASKEPQAATPAA
;
A
#
# COMPACT_ATOMS: atom_id res chain seq x y z
N MET A 1 3.94 -10.80 25.31
CA MET A 1 4.51 -11.47 24.15
C MET A 1 5.91 -10.93 23.88
N THR A 2 6.87 -11.81 23.65
CA THR A 2 8.24 -11.53 23.22
C THR A 2 8.29 -11.24 21.72
N LYS A 3 9.41 -10.69 21.25
CA LYS A 3 9.65 -10.45 19.81
C LYS A 3 9.48 -11.73 18.97
N THR A 4 10.01 -12.86 19.46
CA THR A 4 9.87 -14.17 18.82
C THR A 4 8.42 -14.62 18.72
N GLU A 5 7.62 -14.42 19.77
CA GLU A 5 6.19 -14.75 19.75
C GLU A 5 5.41 -13.88 18.75
N TYR A 6 5.78 -12.60 18.61
CA TYR A 6 5.21 -11.74 17.57
C TYR A 6 5.64 -12.13 16.16
N MET A 7 6.88 -12.58 15.95
CA MET A 7 7.32 -13.14 14.67
C MET A 7 6.49 -14.36 14.28
N ASN A 8 6.26 -15.29 15.21
CA ASN A 8 5.43 -16.46 14.97
C ASN A 8 3.99 -16.05 14.62
N THR A 9 3.41 -15.12 15.39
CA THR A 9 2.08 -14.56 15.10
C THR A 9 2.00 -13.91 13.71
N ILE A 10 3.05 -13.21 13.28
CA ILE A 10 3.10 -12.61 11.94
C ILE A 10 3.06 -13.69 10.86
N ASN A 11 3.84 -14.75 11.00
CA ASN A 11 3.87 -15.85 10.04
C ASN A 11 2.52 -16.57 9.99
N GLU A 12 1.95 -16.91 11.14
CA GLU A 12 0.62 -17.54 11.23
C GLU A 12 -0.46 -16.69 10.56
N LYS A 13 -0.52 -15.38 10.88
CA LYS A 13 -1.54 -14.48 10.33
C LYS A 13 -1.31 -14.19 8.84
N LEU A 14 -0.06 -14.20 8.37
CA LEU A 14 0.26 -14.10 6.95
C LEU A 14 -0.25 -15.33 6.20
N THR A 15 0.06 -16.53 6.67
CA THR A 15 -0.43 -17.79 6.09
C THR A 15 -1.96 -17.86 6.12
N ALA A 16 -2.59 -17.48 7.24
CA ALA A 16 -4.05 -17.43 7.34
C ALA A 16 -4.67 -16.44 6.34
N ALA A 17 -4.08 -15.25 6.17
CA ALA A 17 -4.54 -14.26 5.21
C ALA A 17 -4.41 -14.76 3.76
N GLU A 18 -3.33 -15.47 3.43
CA GLU A 18 -3.12 -16.08 2.12
C GLU A 18 -4.14 -17.18 1.82
N GLY A 19 -4.40 -18.06 2.80
CA GLY A 19 -5.44 -19.09 2.71
C GLY A 19 -6.82 -18.49 2.45
N LEU A 20 -7.22 -17.48 3.24
CA LEU A 20 -8.49 -16.77 3.04
C LEU A 20 -8.57 -16.09 1.67
N CYS A 21 -7.47 -15.53 1.16
CA CYS A 21 -7.44 -14.96 -0.18
C CYS A 21 -7.63 -16.01 -1.28
N ALA A 22 -7.03 -17.19 -1.13
CA ALA A 22 -7.20 -18.29 -2.07
C ALA A 22 -8.64 -18.80 -2.06
N ASP A 23 -9.24 -18.96 -0.88
CA ASP A 23 -10.61 -19.43 -0.75
C ASP A 23 -11.62 -18.42 -1.29
N LEU A 24 -11.44 -17.13 -1.02
CA LEU A 24 -12.27 -16.08 -1.62
C LEU A 24 -12.17 -16.07 -3.14
N ARG A 25 -10.98 -16.34 -3.71
CA ARG A 25 -10.82 -16.47 -5.17
C ARG A 25 -11.64 -17.65 -5.69
N LYS A 26 -11.58 -18.81 -5.02
CA LYS A 26 -12.36 -20.00 -5.39
C LYS A 26 -13.87 -19.74 -5.29
N LEU A 27 -14.35 -19.18 -4.19
CA LEU A 27 -15.77 -18.90 -3.97
C LEU A 27 -16.34 -17.91 -4.98
N ARG A 28 -15.60 -16.83 -5.30
CA ARG A 28 -16.01 -15.89 -6.35
C ARG A 28 -15.97 -16.52 -7.74
N GLY A 29 -15.01 -17.41 -8.00
CA GLY A 29 -14.96 -18.21 -9.23
C GLY A 29 -16.16 -19.14 -9.36
N LEU A 30 -16.50 -19.86 -8.29
CA LEU A 30 -17.68 -20.72 -8.21
C LEU A 30 -18.97 -19.93 -8.44
N LYS A 31 -19.11 -18.77 -7.80
CA LYS A 31 -20.27 -17.88 -7.99
C LYS A 31 -20.43 -17.50 -9.47
N LYS A 32 -19.35 -17.08 -10.13
CA LYS A 32 -19.38 -16.72 -11.55
C LYS A 32 -19.71 -17.91 -12.45
N LEU A 33 -19.13 -19.08 -12.16
CA LEU A 33 -19.38 -20.29 -12.93
C LEU A 33 -20.83 -20.75 -12.79
N ALA A 34 -21.37 -20.77 -11.57
CA ALA A 34 -22.76 -21.10 -11.33
C ALA A 34 -23.69 -20.14 -12.09
N GLN A 35 -23.45 -18.83 -12.04
CA GLN A 35 -24.24 -17.82 -12.78
C GLN A 35 -24.20 -18.00 -14.31
N SER A 36 -23.21 -18.72 -14.85
CA SER A 36 -23.12 -18.99 -16.29
C SER A 36 -23.98 -20.18 -16.75
N ILE A 37 -24.54 -20.95 -15.81
CA ILE A 37 -25.32 -22.16 -16.10
C ILE A 37 -26.81 -21.82 -15.97
N THR A 38 -27.58 -22.02 -17.05
CA THR A 38 -29.03 -21.83 -17.02
C THR A 38 -29.69 -22.72 -15.97
N GLY A 39 -30.54 -22.13 -15.12
CA GLY A 39 -31.23 -22.87 -14.07
C GLY A 39 -30.39 -23.15 -12.81
N SER A 40 -29.20 -22.56 -12.69
CA SER A 40 -28.31 -22.75 -11.54
C SER A 40 -28.93 -22.38 -10.19
N ASP A 41 -29.93 -21.50 -10.17
CA ASP A 41 -30.62 -21.08 -8.95
C ASP A 41 -31.32 -22.25 -8.24
N ALA A 42 -31.68 -23.30 -8.98
CA ALA A 42 -32.24 -24.53 -8.41
C ALA A 42 -31.18 -25.44 -7.76
N LEU A 43 -29.89 -25.21 -8.05
CA LEU A 43 -28.77 -26.04 -7.62
C LEU A 43 -27.89 -25.35 -6.58
N VAL A 44 -27.82 -24.02 -6.61
CA VAL A 44 -26.94 -23.22 -5.77
C VAL A 44 -27.70 -22.06 -5.15
N SER A 45 -27.66 -21.96 -3.82
CA SER A 45 -28.14 -20.75 -3.13
C SER A 45 -27.12 -19.62 -3.27
N PHE A 46 -27.37 -18.71 -4.21
CA PHE A 46 -26.52 -17.53 -4.41
C PHE A 46 -26.54 -16.55 -3.24
N GLU A 47 -27.62 -16.53 -2.46
CA GLU A 47 -27.70 -15.76 -1.22
C GLU A 47 -26.73 -16.30 -0.18
N ALA A 48 -26.79 -17.60 0.12
CA ALA A 48 -25.89 -18.25 1.08
C ALA A 48 -24.43 -18.15 0.62
N LEU A 49 -24.17 -18.32 -0.68
CA LEU A 49 -22.84 -18.14 -1.25
C LEU A 49 -22.34 -16.69 -1.11
N GLY A 50 -23.23 -15.71 -1.36
CA GLY A 50 -22.94 -14.29 -1.18
C GLY A 50 -22.60 -13.95 0.27
N LYS A 51 -23.40 -14.44 1.22
CA LYS A 51 -23.14 -14.28 2.66
C LYS A 51 -21.82 -14.91 3.07
N THR A 52 -21.54 -16.13 2.63
CA THR A 52 -20.27 -16.82 2.92
C THR A 52 -19.05 -16.03 2.42
N ILE A 53 -19.15 -15.43 1.22
CA ILE A 53 -18.08 -14.57 0.69
C ILE A 53 -17.90 -13.33 1.57
N ALA A 54 -18.99 -12.65 1.95
CA ALA A 54 -18.93 -11.46 2.79
C ALA A 54 -18.35 -11.76 4.18
N ASP A 55 -18.74 -12.87 4.80
CA ASP A 55 -18.23 -13.31 6.10
C ASP A 55 -16.71 -13.60 6.03
N LYS A 56 -16.26 -14.28 4.96
CA LYS A 56 -14.84 -14.55 4.72
C LYS A 56 -14.03 -13.29 4.41
N GLU A 57 -14.62 -12.29 3.76
CA GLU A 57 -14.00 -10.97 3.55
C GLU A 57 -13.83 -10.21 4.87
N ALA A 58 -14.83 -10.30 5.77
CA ALA A 58 -14.74 -9.72 7.10
C ALA A 58 -13.66 -10.40 7.95
N GLU A 59 -13.58 -11.74 7.91
CA GLU A 59 -12.52 -12.52 8.55
C GLU A 59 -11.13 -12.11 8.04
N LEU A 60 -10.97 -12.01 6.71
CA LEU A 60 -9.71 -11.56 6.11
C LEU A 60 -9.32 -10.15 6.57
N LYS A 61 -10.29 -9.24 6.69
CA LYS A 61 -10.05 -7.88 7.20
C LYS A 61 -9.57 -7.90 8.65
N ALA A 62 -10.17 -8.74 9.49
CA ALA A 62 -9.75 -8.91 10.88
C ALA A 62 -8.31 -9.45 10.98
N VAL A 63 -8.00 -10.53 10.25
CA VAL A 63 -6.65 -11.14 10.22
C VAL A 63 -5.59 -10.14 9.75
N ARG A 64 -5.87 -9.35 8.71
CA ARG A 64 -4.96 -8.30 8.24
C ARG A 64 -4.76 -7.19 9.25
N GLY A 65 -5.81 -6.83 10.00
CA GLY A 65 -5.73 -5.87 11.08
C GLY A 65 -4.79 -6.34 12.20
N GLU A 66 -4.90 -7.60 12.61
CA GLU A 66 -4.03 -8.22 13.61
C GLU A 66 -2.58 -8.34 13.12
N LEU A 67 -2.39 -8.79 11.88
CA LEU A 67 -1.08 -8.87 11.24
C LEU A 67 -0.36 -7.50 11.25
N GLN A 68 -1.10 -6.43 10.91
CA GLN A 68 -0.54 -5.09 10.93
C GLN A 68 -0.17 -4.63 12.35
N LYS A 69 -0.98 -4.98 13.36
CA LYS A 69 -0.67 -4.69 14.77
C LYS A 69 0.62 -5.41 15.19
N ALA A 70 0.75 -6.72 14.91
CA ALA A 70 1.94 -7.49 15.26
C ALA A 70 3.21 -6.93 14.61
N ARG A 71 3.16 -6.58 13.31
CA ARG A 71 4.28 -5.95 12.59
C ARG A 71 4.70 -4.61 13.21
N ARG A 72 3.74 -3.78 13.63
CA ARG A 72 4.04 -2.49 14.29
C ARG A 72 4.71 -2.70 15.65
N ILE A 73 4.29 -3.72 16.41
CA ILE A 73 4.89 -4.01 17.71
C ILE A 73 6.32 -4.47 17.55
N VAL A 74 6.60 -5.39 16.63
CA VAL A 74 7.96 -5.83 16.32
C VAL A 74 8.86 -4.66 15.98
N LYS A 75 8.40 -3.77 15.10
CA LYS A 75 9.19 -2.59 14.71
C LYS A 75 9.55 -1.73 15.93
N LYS A 76 8.63 -1.55 16.87
CA LYS A 76 8.91 -0.82 18.12
C LYS A 76 9.90 -1.57 19.02
N LEU A 77 9.82 -2.90 19.07
CA LEU A 77 10.81 -3.70 19.80
C LEU A 77 12.20 -3.57 19.17
N ASP A 78 12.30 -3.60 17.84
CA ASP A 78 13.57 -3.34 17.13
C ASP A 78 14.14 -1.95 17.43
N GLU A 79 13.28 -0.92 17.47
CA GLU A 79 13.67 0.45 17.81
C GLU A 79 14.21 0.55 19.24
N ILE A 80 13.57 -0.14 20.20
CA ILE A 80 14.04 -0.19 21.60
C ILE A 80 15.37 -0.93 21.70
N GLU A 81 15.50 -2.10 21.08
CA GLU A 81 16.74 -2.88 21.08
C GLU A 81 17.91 -2.08 20.46
N ALA A 82 17.66 -1.30 19.41
CA ALA A 82 18.68 -0.42 18.82
C ALA A 82 19.11 0.72 19.76
N ILE A 83 18.18 1.28 20.54
CA ILE A 83 18.48 2.29 21.57
C ILE A 83 19.32 1.68 22.68
N GLU A 84 18.94 0.51 23.18
CA GLU A 84 19.67 -0.22 24.23
C GLU A 84 21.08 -0.62 23.76
N ALA A 85 21.22 -1.00 22.50
CA ALA A 85 22.52 -1.31 21.88
C ALA A 85 23.37 -0.07 21.56
N GLY A 86 22.86 1.16 21.79
CA GLY A 86 23.56 2.40 21.44
C GLY A 86 23.76 2.59 19.92
N THR A 87 23.03 1.84 19.10
CA THR A 87 23.09 1.87 17.63
C THR A 87 21.91 2.63 17.01
N ALA A 88 21.05 3.23 17.84
CA ALA A 88 19.91 3.99 17.39
C ALA A 88 20.35 5.09 16.41
N PRO A 89 19.81 5.11 15.18
CA PRO A 89 20.13 6.17 14.22
C PRO A 89 19.66 7.51 14.79
N ALA A 90 20.53 8.52 14.71
CA ALA A 90 20.18 9.88 15.10
C ALA A 90 18.88 10.30 14.39
N PRO A 91 17.91 10.91 15.08
CA PRO A 91 16.64 11.28 14.49
C PRO A 91 16.90 12.14 13.25
N ALA A 92 16.40 11.67 12.10
CA ALA A 92 16.56 12.39 10.84
C ALA A 92 16.08 13.83 11.03
N PRO A 93 16.91 14.86 10.73
CA PRO A 93 16.53 16.23 10.96
C PRO A 93 15.25 16.53 10.19
N LYS A 94 14.19 16.93 10.92
CA LYS A 94 12.95 17.43 10.33
C LYS A 94 13.35 18.54 9.36
N LYS A 95 13.23 18.27 8.06
CA LYS A 95 13.42 19.24 7.00
C LYS A 95 12.44 20.39 7.27
N GLN A 96 12.91 21.44 7.94
CA GLN A 96 12.15 22.67 8.05
C GLN A 96 11.91 23.11 6.62
N ALA A 97 10.62 23.20 6.23
CA ALA A 97 10.24 23.82 4.98
C ALA A 97 10.78 25.25 5.01
N ALA A 98 11.93 25.46 4.36
CA ALA A 98 12.55 26.76 4.26
C ALA A 98 11.53 27.71 3.63
N LYS A 99 11.22 28.77 4.39
CA LYS A 99 10.37 29.86 3.95
C LYS A 99 10.87 30.35 2.59
N LYS A 100 9.96 30.32 1.62
CA LYS A 100 10.08 30.95 0.30
C LYS A 100 10.56 32.41 0.46
N PRO A 101 11.68 32.84 -0.16
CA PRO A 101 11.94 34.26 -0.32
C PRO A 101 11.07 34.80 -1.44
N THR A 102 10.41 35.89 -1.11
CA THR A 102 9.56 36.74 -1.94
C THR A 102 10.31 37.35 -3.12
N ALA A 103 9.58 37.53 -4.21
CA ALA A 103 10.01 38.11 -5.47
C ALA A 103 10.57 39.54 -5.34
N LYS A 104 11.65 39.83 -6.08
CA LYS A 104 11.93 41.17 -6.63
C LYS A 104 12.45 41.03 -8.06
N LYS A 105 11.78 41.71 -8.99
CA LYS A 105 12.12 41.91 -10.41
C LYS A 105 12.48 43.40 -10.59
N PRO A 106 12.95 43.87 -11.76
CA PRO A 106 14.28 43.77 -12.38
C PRO A 106 14.96 45.16 -12.57
N VAL A 107 16.26 45.22 -12.88
CA VAL A 107 16.85 46.41 -13.53
C VAL A 107 17.85 45.99 -14.63
N LYS A 108 17.56 46.45 -15.87
CA LYS A 108 18.38 46.46 -17.10
C LYS A 108 19.72 47.22 -16.86
N ALA A 109 20.83 47.11 -17.59
CA ALA A 109 21.16 46.76 -18.96
C ALA A 109 22.69 46.56 -19.05
N LYS A 110 23.19 45.73 -19.98
CA LYS A 110 23.99 46.24 -21.13
C LYS A 110 24.24 45.11 -22.14
N THR A 111 23.98 45.49 -23.38
CA THR A 111 24.04 44.77 -24.64
C THR A 111 25.48 44.43 -25.02
N GLU A 112 25.72 43.22 -25.54
CA GLU A 112 26.50 43.07 -26.77
C GLU A 112 26.09 41.79 -27.49
N GLN A 113 26.05 41.91 -28.80
CA GLN A 113 25.25 41.15 -29.76
C GLN A 113 26.21 40.55 -30.79
N ALA A 114 26.18 39.23 -30.97
CA ALA A 114 26.59 38.51 -32.18
C ALA A 114 26.41 37.00 -31.89
N SER A 115 25.74 36.15 -32.67
CA SER A 115 25.14 36.27 -34.01
C SER A 115 24.23 35.05 -34.23
N LYS A 116 23.12 35.27 -34.98
CA LYS A 116 22.40 34.39 -35.93
C LYS A 116 22.07 32.94 -35.52
N GLU A 117 20.91 32.34 -35.77
CA GLU A 117 19.55 32.69 -36.21
C GLU A 117 18.73 31.40 -35.93
N PRO A 118 17.39 31.47 -35.80
CA PRO A 118 16.54 30.37 -35.35
C PRO A 118 15.93 29.59 -36.52
N GLN A 119 15.52 28.34 -36.31
CA GLN A 119 14.42 27.80 -37.11
C GLN A 119 13.42 27.03 -36.25
N ALA A 120 12.19 27.52 -36.35
CA ALA A 120 11.02 27.08 -35.62
C ALA A 120 10.38 25.83 -36.25
N ALA A 121 9.52 25.23 -35.42
CA ALA A 121 8.72 24.03 -35.63
C ALA A 121 7.89 23.97 -36.92
N THR A 122 7.56 22.74 -37.33
CA THR A 122 6.25 22.42 -37.91
C THR A 122 5.89 20.96 -37.62
N PRO A 123 4.71 20.65 -37.04
CA PRO A 123 4.06 19.36 -37.14
C PRO A 123 2.91 19.43 -38.18
N ALA A 124 2.85 18.45 -39.08
CA ALA A 124 1.73 18.14 -39.98
C ALA A 124 2.07 16.79 -40.65
N ALA A 125 1.18 15.86 -40.97
CA ALA A 125 -0.25 15.64 -40.77
C ALA A 125 -0.46 14.12 -40.91
#